data_AF-A0A2A5M9U2-F1
#
_entry.id   AF-A0A2A5M9U2-F1
#
_cell.length_a   1.000
_cell.length_b   1.000
_cell.length_c   1.000
_cell.angle_alpha   90.00
_cell.angle_beta   90.00
_cell.angle_gamma   90.00
#
_symmetry.space_group_name_H-M   'P 1'
#
loop_
_entity.id
_entity.type
_entity.pdbx_description
1 polymer ?
#
loop_
_entity_poly.entity_id
_entity_poly.type
_entity_poly.pdbx_seq_one_letter_code
_entity_poly.pdbx_strand_id
1 'polypeptide(L)' 'RVVAKGVDFLALRIKQVAYENNVVVYENPPLARELYKACDVNDLIPREMFKAVAEVLGFVYNTNNKSRLAGQVKKGN' A
#
# COMPACT_ATOMS: atom_id res chain seq x y z
N ARG A 1 -0.15 -3.31 -11.04
CA ARG A 1 1.23 -3.52 -11.52
C ARG A 1 2.19 -3.20 -10.38
N VAL A 2 3.24 -3.98 -10.18
CA VAL A 2 4.28 -3.68 -9.20
C VAL A 2 5.11 -2.50 -9.71
N VAL A 3 5.16 -1.41 -8.94
CA VAL A 3 5.88 -0.18 -9.31
C VAL A 3 7.23 -0.06 -8.60
N ALA A 4 7.38 -0.73 -7.46
CA ALA A 4 8.62 -0.83 -6.70
C ALA A 4 8.60 -2.10 -5.86
N LYS A 5 9.77 -2.71 -5.66
CA LYS A 5 10.02 -3.80 -4.71
C LYS A 5 11.44 -3.64 -4.15
N GLY A 6 11.67 -4.12 -2.94
CA GLY A 6 13.00 -4.05 -2.32
C GLY A 6 13.06 -4.82 -1.00
N VAL A 7 14.27 -5.09 -0.54
CA VAL A 7 14.59 -5.68 0.78
C VAL A 7 15.52 -4.77 1.56
N ASP A 8 15.63 -5.03 2.87
CA ASP A 8 16.56 -4.35 3.77
C ASP A 8 16.54 -2.83 3.62
N PHE A 9 17.71 -2.22 3.34
CA PHE A 9 17.85 -0.78 3.20
C PHE A 9 16.96 -0.19 2.10
N LEU A 10 16.80 -0.88 0.97
CA LEU A 10 15.94 -0.40 -0.11
C LEU A 10 14.47 -0.38 0.31
N ALA A 11 14.01 -1.40 1.05
CA ALA A 11 12.64 -1.42 1.59
C ALA A 11 12.41 -0.27 2.58
N LEU A 12 13.40 0.04 3.42
CA LEU A 12 13.34 1.20 4.32
C LEU A 12 13.21 2.51 3.52
N ARG A 13 14.00 2.67 2.45
CA ARG A 13 13.93 3.87 1.62
C ARG A 13 12.59 4.00 0.89
N ILE A 14 12.01 2.91 0.39
CA ILE A 14 10.67 2.90 -0.23
C ILE A 14 9.62 3.38 0.78
N LYS A 15 9.63 2.85 2.01
CA LYS A 15 8.71 3.29 3.07
C LYS A 15 8.88 4.76 3.40
N GLN A 16 10.13 5.23 3.50
CA GLN A 16 10.41 6.63 3.78
C GLN A 16 9.79 7.56 2.71
N VAL A 17 10.02 7.27 1.43
CA VAL A 17 9.44 8.04 0.32
C VAL A 17 7.91 7.97 0.34
N ALA A 18 7.32 6.82 0.71
CA ALA A 18 5.87 6.69 0.87
C ALA A 18 5.33 7.65 1.95
N TYR A 19 5.98 7.71 3.12
CA TYR A 19 5.58 8.64 4.18
C TYR A 19 5.72 10.10 3.77
N GLU A 20 6.83 10.48 3.12
CA GLU A 20 7.08 11.84 2.61
C GLU A 20 5.99 12.30 1.63
N ASN A 21 5.35 11.36 0.91
CA ASN A 21 4.33 11.64 -0.10
C ASN A 21 2.91 11.30 0.35
N ASN A 22 2.67 11.07 1.64
CA ASN A 22 1.36 10.71 2.19
C ASN A 22 0.74 9.44 1.57
N VAL A 23 1.58 8.49 1.16
CA VAL A 23 1.14 7.17 0.69
C VAL A 23 0.98 6.25 1.89
N VAL A 24 -0.21 5.65 2.03
CA VAL A 24 -0.51 4.73 3.14
C VAL A 24 0.39 3.48 3.05
N VAL A 25 1.09 3.18 4.14
CA VAL A 25 1.87 1.94 4.29
C VAL A 25 1.05 0.93 5.07
N TYR A 26 0.72 -0.19 4.43
CA TYR A 26 -0.02 -1.30 5.04
C TYR A 26 0.92 -2.50 5.24
N GLU A 27 1.06 -2.95 6.48
CA GLU A 27 1.96 -4.06 6.80
C GLU A 27 1.23 -5.40 6.73
N ASN A 28 1.62 -6.23 5.77
CA ASN A 28 1.19 -7.62 5.63
C ASN A 28 2.40 -8.47 5.20
N PRO A 29 3.18 -9.00 6.16
CA PRO A 29 4.41 -9.72 5.86
C PRO A 29 4.21 -10.96 4.96
N PRO A 30 3.15 -11.79 5.14
CA PRO A 30 2.86 -12.90 4.22
C PRO A 30 2.69 -12.44 2.76
N LEU A 31 1.78 -11.51 2.50
CA LEU A 31 1.49 -11.02 1.15
C LEU A 31 2.71 -10.33 0.53
N ALA A 32 3.44 -9.51 1.30
CA ALA A 32 4.62 -8.80 0.81
C ALA A 32 5.73 -9.78 0.38
N ARG A 33 5.98 -10.84 1.16
CA ARG A 33 6.96 -11.87 0.81
C ARG A 33 6.57 -12.64 -0.44
N GLU A 34 5.28 -12.93 -0.59
CA GLU A 34 4.77 -13.66 -1.74
C GLU A 34 4.86 -12.82 -3.02
N LEU A 35 4.40 -11.55 -2.98
CA LEU A 35 4.56 -10.60 -4.09
C LEU A 35 6.02 -10.37 -4.46
N TYR A 36 6.92 -10.31 -3.47
CA TYR A 36 8.35 -10.14 -3.72
C TYR A 36 8.96 -11.31 -4.51
N LYS A 37 8.50 -12.54 -4.22
CA LYS A 37 8.94 -13.76 -4.92
C LYS A 37 8.29 -13.91 -6.30
N ALA A 38 7.02 -13.56 -6.43
CA ALA A 38 6.21 -13.86 -7.60
C ALA A 38 6.24 -12.78 -8.69
N CYS A 39 6.72 -11.56 -8.39
CA CYS A 39 6.65 -10.43 -9.31
C CYS A 39 7.94 -9.63 -9.33
N ASP A 40 8.35 -9.17 -10.51
CA ASP A 40 9.34 -8.13 -10.69
C ASP A 40 8.72 -6.75 -10.94
N VAL A 41 9.56 -5.72 -10.96
CA VAL A 41 9.10 -4.35 -11.24
C VAL A 41 8.53 -4.31 -12.65
N ASN A 42 7.36 -3.69 -12.79
CA ASN A 42 6.52 -3.65 -13.99
C ASN A 42 5.66 -4.87 -14.26
N ASP A 43 5.75 -5.92 -13.45
CA ASP A 43 4.85 -7.06 -13.60
C ASP A 43 3.43 -6.75 -13.13
N LEU A 44 2.47 -7.42 -13.77
CA LEU A 44 1.11 -7.49 -13.27
C LEU A 44 1.07 -8.41 -12.06
N ILE A 45 0.13 -8.14 -11.15
CA ILE A 45 -0.08 -9.00 -10.00
C ILE A 45 -0.67 -10.34 -10.51
N PRO A 46 -0.21 -11.49 -9.99
CA PRO A 46 -0.80 -12.79 -10.32
C PRO A 46 -2.26 -12.89 -9.88
N ARG A 47 -3.08 -13.65 -10.62
CA ARG A 47 -4.52 -13.72 -10.37
C ARG A 47 -4.86 -14.32 -9.01
N GLU A 48 -4.07 -15.30 -8.58
CA GLU A 48 -4.17 -15.95 -7.28
C GLU A 48 -4.03 -14.96 -6.10
N MET A 49 -3.34 -13.84 -6.30
CA MET A 49 -3.13 -12.81 -5.27
C MET A 49 -4.17 -11.68 -5.31
N PHE A 50 -5.07 -11.66 -6.29
CA PHE A 50 -6.02 -10.55 -6.48
C PHE A 50 -6.89 -10.31 -5.27
N LYS A 51 -7.37 -11.38 -4.61
CA LYS A 51 -8.20 -11.25 -3.42
C LYS A 51 -7.45 -10.52 -2.29
N ALA A 52 -6.24 -10.97 -1.98
CA ALA A 52 -5.44 -10.38 -0.91
C ALA A 52 -5.09 -8.91 -1.21
N VAL A 53 -4.75 -8.59 -2.47
CA VAL A 53 -4.50 -7.19 -2.86
C VAL A 53 -5.78 -6.34 -2.80
N ALA A 54 -6.92 -6.88 -3.21
CA ALA A 54 -8.20 -6.18 -3.14
C ALA A 54 -8.60 -5.85 -1.70
N GLU A 55 -8.32 -6.73 -0.75
CA GLU A 55 -8.53 -6.47 0.68
C GLU A 55 -7.68 -5.29 1.18
N VAL A 56 -6.41 -5.23 0.77
CA VAL A 56 -5.53 -4.07 1.08
C VAL A 56 -6.07 -2.78 0.47
N LEU A 57 -6.50 -2.81 -0.80
CA LEU A 57 -7.08 -1.64 -1.46
C LEU A 57 -8.36 -1.17 -0.76
N GLY A 58 -9.22 -2.10 -0.34
CA GLY A 58 -10.42 -1.80 0.44
C GLY A 58 -10.11 -1.13 1.77
N PHE A 59 -9.09 -1.60 2.48
CA PHE A 59 -8.60 -0.96 3.71
C PHE A 59 -8.12 0.48 3.47
N VAL A 60 -7.30 0.70 2.44
CA VAL A 60 -6.77 2.02 2.11
C VAL A 60 -7.90 2.98 1.72
N TYR A 61 -8.86 2.53 0.92
CA TYR A 61 -10.00 3.33 0.51
C TYR A 61 -10.82 3.80 1.72
N ASN A 62 -11.12 2.90 2.64
CA ASN A 62 -11.85 3.21 3.87
C ASN A 62 -11.08 4.18 4.78
N THR A 63 -9.76 4.01 4.89
CA THR A 63 -8.89 4.87 5.70
C THR A 63 -8.85 6.29 5.14
N ASN A 64 -8.68 6.43 3.82
CA ASN A 64 -8.71 7.73 3.15
C ASN A 64 -10.08 8.41 3.27
N ASN A 65 -11.17 7.65 3.18
CA ASN A 65 -12.52 8.21 3.31
C ASN A 65 -12.78 8.74 4.73
N LYS A 66 -12.36 7.99 5.77
CA LYS A 66 -12.40 8.46 7.16
C LYS A 66 -11.57 9.73 7.37
N SER A 67 -10.38 9.81 6.77
CA SER A 67 -9.53 11.02 6.84
C SER A 67 -10.21 12.23 6.19
N ARG A 68 -10.86 12.06 5.03
CA ARG A 68 -11.64 13.13 4.37
C ARG A 68 -12.83 13.61 5.21
N LEU A 69 -13.55 12.69 5.85
CA LEU A 69 -14.66 13.01 6.75
C LEU A 69 -14.17 13.77 7.99
N ALA A 70 -13.08 13.33 8.62
CA ALA A 70 -12.49 14.02 9.77
C ALA A 70 -11.99 15.44 9.43
N GLY A 71 -11.51 15.66 8.20
CA GLY A 71 -11.12 16.98 7.70
C GLY A 71 -12.30 17.94 7.46
N GLN A 72 -13.48 17.41 7.13
CA GLN A 72 -14.69 18.22 6.92
C GLN A 72 -15.32 18.67 8.25
N VAL A 73 -15.30 17.82 9.28
CA VAL A 73 -15.84 18.17 10.62
C VAL A 73 -15.07 19.34 11.24
N LYS A 74 -13.77 19.47 11.00
CA LYS A 74 -12.94 20.57 11.54
C LYS A 74 -13.12 21.92 10.85
N LYS A 75 -13.73 21.98 9.66
CA LYS A 75 -13.97 23.24 8.92
C LYS A 75 -15.35 23.86 9.20
N GLY A 76 -16.22 23.16 9.92
CA GLY A 76 -17.59 23.59 10.21
C GLY A 76 -17.84 24.09 11.63
N ASN A 77 -16.79 24.33 12.43
CA ASN A 77 -16.90 24.80 13.81
C ASN A 77 -15.97 25.98 14.06
#